data_AF-A0A510E2W2-F1
#
_entry.id   AF-A0A510E2W2-F1
#
_cell.length_a   1.000
_cell.length_b   1.000
_cell.length_c   1.000
_cell.angle_alpha   90.00
_cell.angle_beta   90.00
_cell.angle_gamma   90.00
#
_symmetry.space_group_name_H-M   'P 1'
#
loop_
_entity.id
_entity.type
_entity.pdbx_description
1 polymer ?
#
loop_
_entity_poly.entity_id
_entity_poly.type
_entity_poly.pdbx_seq_one_letter_code
_entity_poly.pdbx_strand_id
1 'polypeptide(L)'
;MYKVSFKVQGSPGNLLKELKNSGFIPVYFRNNNGIENYVALIRSDDLNEVREAILDFALLAKRRGKFGGRDFATIFKVDDKLMGKAFGTTIGGLLGLKFAGIPGLLLGALGGLLAGEIMDVQLGEKVVGVEQWPVSLTG
;
A
#
# COMPACT_ATOMS: atom_id res chain seq x y z
N MET A 1 -12.68 7.14 1.54
CA MET A 1 -11.27 6.65 1.49
C MET A 1 -11.14 5.32 0.73
N TYR A 2 -9.93 5.02 0.23
CA TYR A 2 -9.60 3.73 -0.43
C TYR A 2 -8.38 3.04 0.17
N LYS A 3 -8.39 1.71 0.13
CA LYS A 3 -7.23 0.84 0.32
C LYS A 3 -6.80 0.29 -1.04
N VAL A 4 -5.49 0.20 -1.27
CA VAL A 4 -4.93 -0.37 -2.49
C VAL A 4 -3.86 -1.39 -2.13
N SER A 5 -3.96 -2.57 -2.73
CA SER A 5 -2.93 -3.61 -2.66
C SER A 5 -2.14 -3.61 -3.95
N PHE A 6 -0.82 -3.44 -3.87
CA PHE A 6 0.08 -3.44 -5.02
C PHE A 6 0.93 -4.70 -5.08
N LYS A 7 1.19 -5.19 -6.30
CA LYS A 7 2.10 -6.30 -6.58
C LYS A 7 3.10 -5.92 -7.66
N VAL A 8 4.37 -5.91 -7.27
CA VAL A 8 5.49 -5.42 -8.08
C VAL A 8 6.69 -6.35 -7.94
N GLN A 9 7.53 -6.37 -8.96
CA GLN A 9 8.72 -7.22 -9.06
C GLN A 9 9.83 -6.48 -9.82
N GLY A 10 11.04 -7.02 -9.82
CA GLY A 10 12.19 -6.44 -10.54
C GLY A 10 13.37 -6.09 -9.63
N SER A 11 14.09 -5.01 -9.96
CA SER A 11 15.34 -4.59 -9.33
C SER A 11 15.30 -4.57 -7.79
N PRO A 12 16.41 -4.82 -7.07
CA PRO A 12 16.42 -4.88 -5.61
C PRO A 12 16.07 -3.54 -4.94
N GLY A 13 15.51 -3.62 -3.73
CA GLY A 13 15.10 -2.47 -2.92
C GLY A 13 13.58 -2.21 -2.98
N ASN A 14 13.01 -1.76 -1.85
CA ASN A 14 11.58 -1.48 -1.75
C ASN A 14 11.20 -0.11 -2.31
N LEU A 15 9.91 0.10 -2.52
CA LEU A 15 9.28 1.28 -3.11
C LEU A 15 8.46 2.10 -2.09
N LEU A 16 8.75 1.98 -0.79
CA LEU A 16 7.96 2.66 0.25
C LEU A 16 8.03 4.20 0.14
N LYS A 17 9.13 4.72 -0.40
CA LYS A 17 9.30 6.17 -0.63
C LYS A 17 8.46 6.62 -1.82
N GLU A 18 8.56 5.89 -2.93
CA GLU A 18 7.81 6.12 -4.15
C GLU A 18 6.30 6.04 -3.90
N LEU A 19 5.87 5.04 -3.12
CA LEU A 19 4.47 4.85 -2.72
C LEU A 19 3.95 6.03 -1.89
N LYS A 20 4.76 6.59 -0.99
CA LYS A 20 4.41 7.81 -0.25
C LYS A 20 4.36 9.05 -1.14
N ASN A 21 5.30 9.15 -2.07
CA ASN A 21 5.40 10.28 -2.98
C ASN A 21 4.20 10.36 -3.94
N SER A 22 3.57 9.22 -4.26
CA SER A 22 2.34 9.17 -5.04
C SER A 22 1.06 9.29 -4.17
N GLY A 23 1.17 9.79 -2.94
CA GLY A 23 0.02 10.12 -2.09
C GLY A 23 -0.52 8.99 -1.22
N PHE A 24 0.08 7.79 -1.26
CA PHE A 24 -0.36 6.69 -0.41
C PHE A 24 0.28 6.69 0.98
N ILE A 25 -0.46 6.17 1.95
CA ILE A 25 0.00 5.91 3.31
C ILE A 25 0.24 4.40 3.43
N PRO A 26 1.51 3.92 3.44
CA PRO A 26 1.79 2.50 3.54
C PRO A 26 1.34 1.93 4.89
N VAL A 27 0.61 0.83 4.85
CA VAL A 27 0.14 0.07 6.03
C VAL A 27 0.96 -1.19 6.20
N TYR A 28 1.27 -1.87 5.10
CA TYR A 28 1.93 -3.16 5.11
C TYR A 28 2.86 -3.35 3.91
N PHE A 29 3.95 -4.09 4.12
CA PHE A 29 4.88 -4.50 3.07
C PHE A 29 5.41 -5.91 3.35
N ARG A 30 5.47 -6.74 2.30
CA ARG A 30 6.12 -8.05 2.32
C ARG A 30 6.82 -8.30 0.99
N ASN A 31 8.04 -8.83 1.03
CA ASN A 31 8.73 -9.34 -0.15
C ASN A 31 8.85 -10.86 -0.04
N ASN A 32 8.29 -11.56 -1.02
CA ASN A 32 8.36 -13.01 -1.15
C ASN A 32 9.07 -13.35 -2.47
N ASN A 33 10.31 -13.81 -2.39
CA ASN A 33 11.09 -14.28 -3.55
C ASN A 33 11.12 -13.28 -4.72
N GLY A 34 11.27 -12.00 -4.44
CA GLY A 34 11.34 -10.95 -5.46
C GLY A 34 9.99 -10.36 -5.88
N ILE A 35 8.88 -10.90 -5.36
CA ILE A 35 7.55 -10.31 -5.47
C ILE A 35 7.27 -9.46 -4.23
N GLU A 36 7.17 -8.17 -4.45
CA GLU A 36 6.85 -7.17 -3.44
C GLU A 36 5.35 -6.91 -3.41
N ASN A 37 4.76 -7.08 -2.23
CA ASN A 37 3.37 -6.82 -1.96
C ASN A 37 3.29 -5.64 -1.00
N TYR A 38 2.57 -4.58 -1.40
CA TYR A 38 2.32 -3.40 -0.59
C TYR A 38 0.82 -3.29 -0.33
N VAL A 39 0.44 -2.90 0.88
CA VAL A 39 -0.93 -2.43 1.16
C VAL A 39 -0.84 -1.02 1.68
N ALA A 40 -1.62 -0.13 1.08
CA ALA A 40 -1.60 1.28 1.43
C ALA A 40 -3.00 1.90 1.36
N LEU A 41 -3.15 3.04 2.02
CA LEU A 41 -4.38 3.82 2.03
C LEU A 41 -4.18 5.12 1.27
N ILE A 42 -5.25 5.65 0.70
CA ILE A 42 -5.28 6.98 0.12
C ILE A 42 -6.55 7.70 0.54
N ARG A 43 -6.38 8.93 1.02
CA ARG A 43 -7.47 9.82 1.43
C ARG A 43 -8.04 10.51 0.19
N SER A 44 -8.85 9.76 -0.55
CA SER A 44 -9.68 10.28 -1.62
C SER A 44 -11.05 9.60 -1.57
N ASP A 45 -12.05 10.29 -2.10
CA ASP A 45 -13.41 9.78 -2.29
C ASP A 45 -13.76 9.59 -3.77
N ASP A 46 -12.84 9.97 -4.67
CA ASP A 46 -12.95 9.76 -6.12
C ASP A 46 -12.03 8.60 -6.56
N LEU A 47 -12.62 7.62 -7.22
CA LEU A 47 -11.88 6.49 -7.78
C LEU A 47 -10.90 6.91 -8.89
N ASN A 48 -11.16 8.00 -9.60
CA ASN A 48 -10.28 8.50 -10.65
C ASN A 48 -8.98 9.07 -10.08
N GLU A 49 -9.04 9.84 -8.99
CA GLU A 49 -7.84 10.32 -8.28
C GLU A 49 -7.00 9.14 -7.75
N VAL A 50 -7.66 8.07 -7.29
CA VAL A 50 -6.95 6.85 -6.87
C VAL A 50 -6.23 6.20 -8.05
N ARG A 51 -6.85 6.14 -9.22
CA ARG A 51 -6.23 5.60 -10.44
C ARG A 51 -5.05 6.46 -10.89
N GLU A 52 -5.16 7.77 -10.85
CA GLU A 52 -4.04 8.69 -11.15
C GLU A 52 -2.87 8.46 -10.20
N ALA A 53 -3.12 8.36 -8.90
CA ALA A 53 -2.10 8.03 -7.90
C ALA A 53 -1.45 6.65 -8.16
N ILE A 54 -2.22 5.65 -8.60
CA ILE A 54 -1.71 4.32 -8.99
C ILE A 54 -0.78 4.45 -10.22
N LEU A 55 -1.14 5.27 -11.20
CA LEU A 55 -0.31 5.52 -12.39
C LEU A 55 1.00 6.23 -12.00
N ASP A 56 0.93 7.25 -11.15
CA ASP A 56 2.11 7.95 -10.64
C ASP A 56 3.05 6.99 -9.89
N PHE A 57 2.49 6.10 -9.07
CA PHE A 57 3.26 5.05 -8.41
C PHE A 57 3.94 4.12 -9.42
N ALA A 58 3.23 3.67 -10.45
CA ALA A 58 3.79 2.81 -11.50
C ALA A 58 4.95 3.49 -12.24
N LEU A 59 4.85 4.79 -12.52
CA LEU A 59 5.90 5.58 -13.13
C LEU A 59 7.16 5.66 -12.25
N LEU A 60 6.99 5.94 -10.96
CA LEU A 60 8.08 5.98 -10.01
C LEU A 60 8.73 4.60 -9.83
N ALA A 61 7.92 3.55 -9.75
CA ALA A 61 8.36 2.17 -9.68
C ALA A 61 9.18 1.77 -10.94
N LYS A 62 8.71 2.14 -12.14
CA LYS A 62 9.46 1.88 -13.39
C LYS A 62 10.84 2.53 -13.38
N ARG A 63 10.95 3.78 -12.91
CA ARG A 63 12.25 4.48 -12.78
C ARG A 63 13.23 3.74 -11.86
N ARG A 64 12.72 2.89 -10.95
CA ARG A 64 13.50 2.03 -10.05
C ARG A 64 13.76 0.64 -10.63
N GLY A 65 13.43 0.39 -11.90
CA GLY A 65 13.59 -0.93 -12.54
C GLY A 65 12.57 -1.96 -12.08
N LYS A 66 11.41 -1.51 -11.58
CA LYS A 66 10.30 -2.37 -11.14
C LYS A 66 9.22 -2.43 -12.20
N PHE A 67 8.47 -3.53 -12.19
CA PHE A 67 7.35 -3.78 -13.07
C PHE A 67 6.25 -4.57 -12.36
N GLY A 68 5.04 -4.54 -12.90
CA GLY A 68 3.85 -5.22 -12.35
C GLY A 68 3.18 -6.10 -13.39
N GLY A 69 2.15 -6.82 -12.94
CA GLY A 69 1.35 -7.72 -13.77
C GLY A 69 -0.04 -7.19 -14.10
N ARG A 70 -0.94 -8.10 -14.47
CA ARG A 70 -2.37 -7.79 -14.68
C ARG A 70 -3.11 -7.46 -13.39
N ASP A 71 -2.58 -7.93 -12.27
CA ASP A 71 -3.02 -7.72 -10.90
C ASP A 71 -2.12 -6.70 -10.17
N PHE A 72 -1.61 -5.70 -10.90
CA PHE A 72 -0.67 -4.72 -10.36
C PHE A 72 -1.24 -3.98 -9.16
N ALA A 73 -2.48 -3.49 -9.23
CA ALA A 73 -3.13 -2.81 -8.12
C ALA A 73 -4.60 -3.26 -7.95
N THR A 74 -4.96 -3.73 -6.77
CA THR A 74 -6.35 -4.03 -6.41
C THR A 74 -6.89 -2.95 -5.49
N ILE A 75 -8.01 -2.33 -5.88
CA ILE A 75 -8.61 -1.18 -5.19
C ILE A 75 -9.82 -1.65 -4.39
N PHE A 76 -9.83 -1.26 -3.12
CA PHE A 76 -10.91 -1.51 -2.17
C PHE A 76 -11.48 -0.18 -1.69
N LYS A 77 -12.79 0.00 -1.78
CA LYS A 77 -13.49 1.09 -1.10
C LYS A 77 -13.69 0.68 0.34
N VAL A 78 -13.36 1.60 1.25
CA VAL A 78 -13.38 1.36 2.70
C VAL A 78 -14.39 2.31 3.35
N ASP A 79 -15.13 1.82 4.34
CA ASP A 79 -16.02 2.69 5.13
C ASP A 79 -15.20 3.51 6.14
N ASP A 80 -15.21 4.83 5.97
CA ASP A 80 -14.45 5.79 6.77
C ASP A 80 -14.78 5.69 8.27
N LYS A 81 -15.99 5.24 8.64
CA LYS A 81 -16.42 5.09 10.04
C LYS A 81 -15.66 3.98 10.79
N LEU A 82 -15.25 2.92 10.08
CA LEU A 82 -14.54 1.79 10.65
C LEU A 82 -13.04 2.07 10.74
N MET A 83 -12.47 2.74 9.73
CA MET A 83 -11.05 3.08 9.74
C MET A 83 -10.67 4.22 10.67
N GLY A 84 -11.51 5.24 10.86
CA GLY A 84 -11.24 6.31 11.82
C GLY A 84 -11.00 5.79 13.24
N LYS A 85 -11.72 4.73 13.65
CA LYS A 85 -11.56 4.09 14.95
C LYS A 85 -10.34 3.16 15.03
N ALA A 86 -10.07 2.37 13.99
CA ALA A 86 -8.94 1.44 13.96
C ALA A 86 -7.58 2.18 13.85
N PHE A 87 -7.54 3.30 13.11
CA PHE A 87 -6.30 4.05 12.87
C PHE A 87 -6.08 5.22 13.84
N GLY A 88 -7.15 5.86 14.33
CA GLY A 88 -7.06 6.96 15.30
C GLY A 88 -6.44 6.52 16.63
N THR A 89 -6.71 5.30 17.08
CA THR A 89 -6.15 4.73 18.31
C THR A 89 -4.77 4.10 18.07
N THR A 90 -4.56 3.43 16.93
CA THR A 90 -3.37 2.61 16.69
C THR A 90 -2.21 3.39 16.06
N ILE A 91 -2.46 4.28 15.10
CA ILE A 91 -1.40 5.13 14.49
C ILE A 91 -1.08 6.34 15.35
N GLY A 92 -2.08 6.92 16.03
CA GLY A 92 -1.89 8.03 16.97
C GLY A 92 -0.93 7.68 18.13
N GLY A 93 -0.99 6.45 18.64
CA GLY A 93 -0.06 5.96 19.67
C GLY A 93 1.33 5.58 19.14
N LEU A 94 1.43 5.05 17.91
CA LEU A 94 2.70 4.55 17.35
C LEU A 94 3.58 5.61 16.70
N LEU A 95 3.02 6.73 16.22
CA LEU A 95 3.85 7.88 15.80
C LEU A 95 4.61 8.49 16.98
N GLY A 96 4.11 8.34 18.22
CA GLY A 96 4.83 8.71 19.45
C GLY A 96 6.05 7.84 19.78
N LEU A 97 6.12 6.61 19.25
CA LEU A 97 7.23 5.66 19.50
C LEU A 97 8.32 5.68 18.42
N LYS A 98 8.11 6.44 17.33
CA LYS A 98 8.90 6.36 16.09
C LYS A 98 10.21 7.16 16.07
N PHE A 99 10.85 7.37 17.23
CA PHE A 99 12.18 7.98 17.33
C PHE A 99 13.32 6.96 17.56
N ALA A 100 13.04 5.65 17.71
CA ALA A 100 14.06 4.62 17.92
C ALA A 100 14.30 3.80 16.63
N GLY A 101 15.34 4.16 15.88
CA GLY A 101 15.58 3.66 14.52
C GLY A 101 16.03 2.20 14.41
N ILE A 102 15.21 1.35 13.77
CA ILE A 102 15.62 0.16 12.98
C ILE A 102 14.59 -0.06 11.85
N PRO A 103 14.91 0.13 10.55
CA PRO A 103 13.88 0.18 9.50
C PRO A 103 13.35 -1.18 8.99
N GLY A 104 14.08 -2.28 9.19
CA GLY A 104 13.85 -3.54 8.47
C GLY A 104 13.10 -4.64 9.22
N LEU A 105 13.25 -4.75 10.54
CA LEU A 105 12.70 -5.85 11.34
C LEU A 105 11.41 -5.48 12.10
N LEU A 106 11.22 -4.19 12.42
CA LEU A 106 10.09 -3.75 13.25
C LEU A 106 8.74 -3.79 12.51
N LEU A 107 8.71 -3.59 11.19
CA LEU A 107 7.47 -3.79 10.40
C LEU A 107 7.13 -5.27 10.17
N GLY A 108 8.10 -6.17 10.27
CA GLY A 108 7.88 -7.62 10.10
C GLY A 108 7.21 -8.27 11.31
N ALA A 109 7.69 -7.95 12.53
CA ALA A 109 7.15 -8.49 13.77
C ALA A 109 5.87 -7.74 14.22
N LEU A 110 5.85 -6.40 14.18
CA LEU A 110 4.66 -5.62 14.55
C LEU A 110 3.61 -5.64 13.44
N GLY A 111 4.01 -5.68 12.17
CA GLY A 111 3.09 -5.94 11.07
C GLY A 111 2.56 -7.37 11.07
N GLY A 112 3.22 -8.35 11.71
CA GLY A 112 2.68 -9.71 11.88
C GLY A 112 1.52 -9.76 12.87
N LEU A 113 1.64 -9.05 14.00
CA LEU A 113 0.58 -8.94 15.00
C LEU A 113 -0.58 -8.05 14.50
N LEU A 114 -0.25 -6.91 13.89
CA LEU A 114 -1.23 -5.96 13.35
C LEU A 114 -1.87 -6.44 12.04
N ALA A 115 -1.17 -7.17 11.17
CA ALA A 115 -1.81 -7.76 9.98
C ALA A 115 -2.75 -8.90 10.39
N GLY A 116 -2.49 -9.62 11.48
CA GLY A 116 -3.44 -10.58 12.04
C GLY A 116 -4.78 -9.92 12.38
N GLU A 117 -4.75 -8.82 13.14
CA GLU A 117 -5.98 -8.10 13.52
C GLU A 117 -6.59 -7.29 12.37
N ILE A 118 -5.79 -6.63 11.52
CA ILE A 118 -6.30 -5.83 10.38
C ILE A 118 -6.80 -6.73 9.24
N MET A 119 -6.25 -7.94 9.05
CA MET A 119 -6.79 -8.90 8.08
C MET A 119 -8.05 -9.61 8.59
N ASP A 120 -8.22 -9.79 9.90
CA ASP A 120 -9.40 -10.44 10.48
C ASP A 120 -10.57 -9.45 10.70
N VAL A 121 -10.27 -8.15 10.78
CA VAL A 121 -11.32 -7.13 10.63
C VAL A 121 -11.72 -7.06 9.16
N GLN A 122 -12.86 -7.67 8.82
CA GLN A 122 -13.62 -7.30 7.62
C GLN A 122 -13.98 -5.81 7.72
N LEU A 123 -13.10 -4.94 7.22
CA LEU A 123 -13.20 -3.48 7.24
C LEU A 123 -14.29 -2.94 6.28
N GLY A 124 -15.42 -3.66 6.17
CA GLY A 124 -16.50 -3.33 5.23
C GLY A 124 -15.99 -3.12 3.79
N GLU A 125 -14.92 -3.82 3.42
CA GLU A 125 -14.19 -3.52 2.20
C GLU A 125 -14.90 -4.10 0.99
N LYS A 126 -15.08 -3.26 -0.03
CA LYS A 126 -15.62 -3.71 -1.32
C LYS A 126 -14.55 -3.54 -2.38
N VAL A 127 -14.24 -4.61 -3.11
CA VAL A 127 -13.42 -4.52 -4.33
C VAL A 127 -14.18 -3.65 -5.34
N VAL A 128 -13.53 -2.58 -5.80
CA VAL A 128 -14.10 -1.61 -6.74
C VAL A 128 -13.29 -1.49 -8.03
N GLY A 129 -12.09 -2.08 -8.09
CA GLY A 129 -11.29 -2.09 -9.30
C GLY A 129 -10.04 -2.95 -9.18
N VAL A 130 -9.54 -3.40 -10.33
CA VAL A 130 -8.22 -4.00 -10.47
C VAL A 130 -7.55 -3.32 -11.66
N GLU A 131 -6.40 -2.72 -11.42
CA GLU A 131 -5.62 -2.01 -12.42
C GLU A 131 -4.42 -2.88 -12.82
N GLN A 132 -4.24 -3.03 -14.12
CA GLN A 132 -3.07 -3.69 -14.70
C GLN A 132 -1.88 -2.74 -14.78
N TRP A 133 -0.68 -3.30 -14.87
CA TRP A 133 0.51 -2.51 -15.16
C TRP A 133 0.32 -1.72 -16.47
N PRO A 134 0.63 -0.41 -16.50
CA PRO A 134 0.38 0.39 -17.69
C PRO A 134 1.22 -0.09 -18.88
N VAL A 135 0.58 -0.40 -20.00
CA VAL A 135 1.23 -0.91 -21.22
C VAL A 135 2.19 0.12 -21.84
N SER A 136 1.93 1.42 -21.66
CA SER A 136 2.87 2.49 -22.03
C SER A 136 4.22 2.39 -21.30
N LEU A 137 4.29 1.61 -20.22
CA LEU A 137 5.47 1.36 -19.43
C LEU A 137 6.12 0.00 -19.70
N THR A 138 5.62 -0.80 -20.65
CA THR A 138 6.35 -1.96 -21.17
C THR A 138 7.17 -1.53 -22.39
N GLY A 139 8.47 -1.35 -22.19
CA GLY A 139 9.43 -0.92 -23.20
C GLY A 139 10.83 -1.12 -22.68
#